data_AF-A0A497NUW4-F1
#
_entry.id   AF-A0A497NUW4-F1
#
_cell.length_a   1.000
_cell.length_b   1.000
_cell.length_c   1.000
_cell.angle_alpha   90.00
_cell.angle_beta   90.00
_cell.angle_gamma   90.00
#
_symmetry.space_group_name_H-M   'P 1'
#
loop_
_entity.id
_entity.type
_entity.pdbx_description
1 polymer ?
#
loop_
_entity_poly.entity_id
_entity_poly.type
_entity_poly.pdbx_seq_one_letter_code
_entity_poly.pdbx_strand_id
1 'polypeptide(L)'
;MIGGYVHFIIRYGWDHLVHKELGSFASGRIIFLLPSTKTSAEQAIDLIVNSLVGAELIESPLAWENRIDLPGLKEINATIQEKEKAKDSIIKEIEKLQNNRENFLKIRRLLWTKGTPLENAVRDAFKFLGFPEICKMREANLEDWVIDFKRVKRYQYGVFEIKGADQRTSLVDLTQCNKWVEDYMLENKKVKGIFVTNEYRLENPTKNRQKREHFEENEIEYAEKERSAFYPLTKFLTPW
;
A
#
# COMPACT_ATOMS: atom_id res chain seq x y z
N MET A 1 61.13 8.71 -7.46
CA MET A 1 59.91 7.88 -7.36
C MET A 1 59.55 7.45 -8.77
N ILE A 2 59.65 6.15 -9.09
CA ILE A 2 59.19 5.62 -10.38
C ILE A 2 57.95 4.78 -10.09
N GLY A 3 56.80 5.43 -9.96
CA GLY A 3 55.51 4.76 -9.95
C GLY A 3 55.11 4.46 -11.40
N GLY A 4 54.74 3.21 -11.69
CA GLY A 4 54.15 2.88 -12.97
C GLY A 4 52.76 3.52 -13.07
N TYR A 5 52.43 4.10 -14.22
CA TYR A 5 51.06 4.46 -14.52
C TYR A 5 50.55 3.58 -15.66
N VAL A 6 49.28 3.22 -15.59
CA VAL A 6 48.58 2.51 -16.66
C VAL A 6 47.45 3.40 -17.13
N HIS A 7 47.28 3.43 -18.45
CA HIS A 7 46.14 4.01 -19.11
C HIS A 7 45.66 2.99 -20.12
N PHE A 8 44.36 2.72 -20.14
CA PHE A 8 43.79 1.75 -21.06
C PHE A 8 42.71 2.41 -21.89
N ILE A 9 42.65 2.01 -23.17
CA ILE A 9 41.66 2.45 -24.12
C ILE A 9 40.81 1.23 -24.46
N ILE A 10 39.51 1.31 -24.14
CA ILE A 10 38.53 0.31 -24.51
C ILE A 10 37.86 0.80 -25.79
N ARG A 11 37.98 0.02 -26.85
CA ARG A 11 37.28 0.26 -28.12
C ARG A 11 36.09 -0.67 -28.16
N TYR A 12 34.90 -0.14 -28.45
CA TYR A 12 33.67 -0.94 -28.42
C TYR A 12 32.74 -0.59 -29.56
N GLY A 13 31.97 -1.59 -29.96
CA GLY A 13 31.13 -1.56 -31.14
C GLY A 13 31.96 -1.58 -32.42
N TRP A 14 31.77 -2.61 -33.24
CA TRP A 14 32.47 -2.74 -34.51
C TRP A 14 31.44 -2.79 -35.62
N ASP A 15 31.47 -1.79 -36.50
CA ASP A 15 30.65 -1.81 -37.70
C ASP A 15 31.36 -2.64 -38.77
N HIS A 16 30.85 -3.84 -39.03
CA HIS A 16 31.41 -4.76 -40.02
C HIS A 16 31.22 -4.28 -41.46
N LEU A 17 30.27 -3.38 -41.71
CA LEU A 17 30.00 -2.85 -43.04
C LEU A 17 30.97 -1.72 -43.41
N VAL A 18 31.38 -0.92 -42.43
CA VAL A 18 32.25 0.25 -42.63
C VAL A 18 33.68 0.04 -42.10
N HIS A 19 33.98 -1.16 -41.57
CA HIS A 19 35.25 -1.51 -40.92
C HIS A 19 35.73 -0.44 -39.93
N LYS A 20 34.82 0.06 -39.08
CA LYS A 20 35.11 1.16 -38.17
C LYS A 20 34.54 0.93 -36.77
N GLU A 21 35.30 1.36 -35.76
CA GLU A 21 34.88 1.36 -34.36
C GLU A 21 33.77 2.40 -34.14
N LEU A 22 32.71 1.99 -33.44
CA LEU A 22 31.56 2.84 -33.11
C LEU A 22 31.89 3.83 -31.98
N GLY A 23 32.85 3.49 -31.12
CA GLY A 23 33.32 4.37 -30.07
C GLY A 23 34.59 3.86 -29.38
N SER A 24 35.25 4.77 -28.67
CA SER A 24 36.34 4.42 -27.76
C SER A 24 36.19 5.18 -26.45
N PHE A 25 36.56 4.54 -25.35
CA PHE A 25 36.64 5.12 -24.02
C PHE A 25 38.08 4.99 -23.53
N ALA A 26 38.65 6.09 -23.06
CA ALA A 26 40.00 6.15 -22.52
C ALA A 26 39.90 6.40 -21.00
N SER A 27 40.55 5.57 -20.19
CA SER A 27 40.52 5.73 -18.73
C SER A 27 41.31 6.97 -18.27
N GLY A 28 41.12 7.42 -17.03
CA GLY A 28 42.06 8.39 -16.43
C GLY A 28 43.47 7.81 -16.29
N ARG A 29 44.46 8.62 -15.89
CA ARG A 29 45.76 8.07 -15.48
C ARG A 29 45.58 7.31 -14.17
N ILE A 30 45.84 6.00 -14.18
CA ILE A 30 45.87 5.18 -12.96
C ILE A 30 47.32 5.11 -12.51
N ILE A 31 47.62 5.67 -11.34
CA ILE A 31 48.96 5.70 -10.75
C ILE A 31 49.03 4.62 -9.68
N PHE A 32 49.93 3.66 -9.84
CA PHE A 32 50.21 2.68 -8.80
C PHE A 32 51.22 3.26 -7.84
N LEU A 33 50.78 3.43 -6.59
CA LEU A 33 51.63 3.89 -5.51
C LEU A 33 52.30 2.69 -4.86
N LEU A 34 53.54 2.89 -4.41
CA LEU A 34 54.21 1.88 -3.60
C LEU A 34 53.44 1.67 -2.29
N PRO A 35 53.44 0.45 -1.72
CA PRO A 35 52.84 0.19 -0.43
C PRO A 35 53.40 1.16 0.63
N SER A 36 52.54 1.71 1.48
CA SER A 36 52.97 2.58 2.57
C SER A 36 53.79 1.78 3.58
N THR A 37 55.01 2.25 3.87
CA THR A 37 55.91 1.58 4.83
C THR A 37 55.85 2.17 6.23
N LYS A 38 55.19 3.33 6.40
CA LYS A 38 55.16 4.10 7.65
C LYS A 38 53.76 4.47 8.14
N THR A 39 52.73 4.29 7.33
CA THR A 39 51.34 4.66 7.63
C THR A 39 50.41 3.55 7.14
N SER A 40 49.18 3.50 7.68
CA SER A 40 48.13 2.65 7.11
C SER A 40 47.76 3.11 5.69
N ALA A 41 47.10 2.24 4.92
CA ALA A 41 46.68 2.56 3.56
C ALA A 41 45.65 3.70 3.55
N GLU A 42 44.73 3.70 4.52
CA GLU A 42 43.72 4.73 4.72
C GLU A 42 44.37 6.10 4.99
N GLN A 43 45.32 6.17 5.93
CA GLN A 43 46.06 7.41 6.22
C GLN A 43 46.89 7.89 5.03
N ALA A 44 47.47 6.97 4.25
CA ALA A 44 48.20 7.33 3.05
C ALA A 44 47.29 7.95 1.99
N ILE A 45 46.07 7.41 1.82
CA ILE A 45 45.05 7.97 0.92
C ILE A 45 44.66 9.38 1.37
N ASP A 46 44.36 9.57 2.66
CA ASP A 46 43.97 10.88 3.20
C ASP A 46 45.09 11.92 3.03
N LEU A 47 46.35 11.54 3.28
CA LEU A 47 47.52 12.40 3.06
C LEU A 47 47.63 12.85 1.59
N ILE A 48 47.40 11.94 0.65
CA ILE A 48 47.49 12.23 -0.78
C ILE A 48 46.34 13.13 -1.22
N VAL A 49 45.11 12.82 -0.79
CA VAL A 49 43.92 13.62 -1.13
C VAL A 49 44.04 15.02 -0.54
N ASN A 50 44.39 15.16 0.74
CA ASN A 50 44.55 16.47 1.39
C ASN A 50 45.67 17.29 0.74
N SER A 51 46.80 16.64 0.38
CA SER A 51 47.88 17.30 -0.36
C SER A 51 47.49 17.76 -1.77
N LEU A 52 46.58 17.05 -2.45
CA LEU A 52 46.13 17.41 -3.80
C LEU A 52 45.05 18.49 -3.80
N VAL A 53 44.21 18.54 -2.76
CA VAL A 53 43.08 19.48 -2.65
C VAL A 53 43.51 20.79 -1.96
N GLY A 54 44.73 20.86 -1.42
CA GLY A 54 45.22 22.03 -0.69
C GLY A 54 44.52 22.23 0.66
N ALA A 55 43.88 21.18 1.18
CA ALA A 55 43.27 21.19 2.49
C ALA A 55 44.38 21.09 3.54
N GLU A 56 44.29 21.89 4.62
CA GLU A 56 45.17 21.72 5.78
C GLU A 56 45.08 20.28 6.27
N LEU A 57 46.24 19.72 6.60
CA LEU A 57 46.35 18.39 7.19
C LEU A 57 45.67 18.41 8.56
N ILE A 58 44.43 17.95 8.60
CA ILE A 58 43.70 17.72 9.84
C ILE A 58 44.43 16.59 10.56
N GLU A 59 45.17 16.93 11.63
CA GLU A 59 45.81 15.93 12.48
C GLU A 59 44.74 14.99 13.05
N SER A 60 45.05 13.71 13.07
CA SER A 60 44.13 12.73 13.65
C SER A 60 44.05 12.96 15.17
N PRO A 61 42.84 12.90 15.76
CA PRO A 61 42.64 13.07 17.18
C PRO A 61 43.47 12.07 17.99
N LEU A 62 44.06 12.53 19.09
CA LEU A 62 44.92 11.68 19.94
C LEU A 62 44.06 10.66 20.70
N ALA A 63 44.60 9.46 20.94
CA ALA A 63 43.83 8.36 21.53
C ALA A 63 43.21 8.65 22.91
N TRP A 64 43.71 9.66 23.64
CA TRP A 64 43.18 10.06 24.94
C TRP A 64 42.07 11.12 24.85
N GLU A 65 41.86 11.77 23.71
CA GLU A 65 40.90 12.88 23.56
C GLU A 65 39.47 12.46 23.91
N ASN A 66 39.07 11.26 23.49
CA ASN A 66 37.76 10.67 23.82
C ASN A 66 37.56 10.40 25.33
N ARG A 67 38.60 10.56 26.16
CA ARG A 67 38.53 10.41 27.62
C ARG A 67 38.28 11.75 28.34
N ILE A 68 38.38 12.87 27.64
CA ILE A 68 38.07 14.18 28.20
C ILE A 68 36.57 14.43 28.07
N ASP A 69 35.89 14.53 29.21
CA ASP A 69 34.52 15.00 29.25
C ASP A 69 34.47 16.51 29.00
N LEU A 70 33.92 16.90 27.86
CA LEU A 70 33.62 18.29 27.53
C LEU A 70 32.30 18.70 28.21
N PRO A 71 32.30 19.73 29.08
CA PRO A 71 31.07 20.24 29.69
C PRO A 71 30.07 20.66 28.60
N GLY A 72 28.80 20.26 28.71
CA GLY A 72 27.77 20.55 27.71
C GLY A 72 27.65 19.49 26.61
N LEU A 73 28.71 18.70 26.33
CA LEU A 73 28.67 17.71 25.25
C LEU A 73 27.73 16.55 25.57
N LYS A 74 27.67 16.13 26.85
CA LYS A 74 26.73 15.08 27.29
C LYS A 74 25.28 15.54 27.15
N GLU A 75 25.00 16.78 27.54
CA GLU A 75 23.67 17.38 27.46
C GLU A 75 23.22 17.53 26.00
N ILE A 76 24.14 17.97 25.12
CA ILE A 76 23.89 18.05 23.68
C ILE A 76 23.61 16.66 23.11
N ASN A 77 24.44 15.66 23.42
CA ASN A 77 24.26 14.29 22.93
C ASN A 77 22.95 13.66 23.44
N ALA A 78 22.58 13.90 24.70
CA ALA A 78 21.30 13.47 25.25
C ALA A 78 20.12 14.13 24.53
N THR A 79 20.22 15.42 24.23
CA THR A 79 19.21 16.16 23.45
C THR A 79 19.08 15.60 22.04
N ILE A 80 20.20 15.32 21.36
CA ILE A 80 20.19 14.68 20.02
C ILE A 80 19.50 13.33 20.08
N GLN A 81 19.83 12.49 21.07
CA GLN A 81 19.18 11.18 21.23
C GLN A 81 17.67 11.30 21.50
N GLU A 82 17.24 12.28 22.28
CA GLU A 82 15.81 12.55 22.50
C GLU A 82 15.10 12.95 21.20
N LYS A 83 15.71 13.86 20.41
CA LYS A 83 15.16 14.29 19.12
C LYS A 83 15.12 13.15 18.10
N GLU A 84 16.13 12.30 18.04
CA GLU A 84 16.12 11.11 17.18
C GLU A 84 15.01 10.13 17.58
N LYS A 85 14.80 9.88 18.87
CA LYS A 85 13.66 9.06 19.34
C LYS A 85 12.30 9.67 18.96
N ALA A 86 12.16 10.99 19.09
CA ALA A 86 10.93 11.68 18.70
C ALA A 86 10.69 11.57 17.19
N LYS A 87 11.74 11.74 16.38
CA LYS A 87 11.71 11.55 14.92
C LYS A 87 11.28 10.12 14.55
N ASP A 88 11.84 9.10 15.19
CA ASP A 88 11.43 7.71 14.96
C ASP A 88 9.96 7.45 15.29
N SER A 89 9.45 8.06 16.37
CA SER A 89 8.03 7.99 16.73
C SER A 89 7.15 8.62 15.66
N ILE A 90 7.53 9.81 15.17
CA ILE A 90 6.80 10.52 14.12
C ILE A 90 6.80 9.72 12.82
N ILE A 91 7.93 9.10 12.45
CA ILE A 91 8.02 8.24 11.25
C ILE A 91 7.02 7.09 11.34
N LYS A 92 6.96 6.39 12.47
CA LYS A 92 5.99 5.29 12.68
C LYS A 92 4.54 5.77 12.60
N GLU A 93 4.26 6.96 13.10
CA GLU A 93 2.93 7.56 13.00
C GLU A 93 2.57 7.89 11.54
N ILE A 94 3.51 8.46 10.77
CA ILE A 94 3.35 8.73 9.34
C ILE A 94 3.09 7.43 8.59
N GLU A 95 3.85 6.36 8.83
CA GLU A 95 3.66 5.06 8.20
C GLU A 95 2.25 4.49 8.49
N LYS A 96 1.79 4.59 9.74
CA LYS A 96 0.44 4.19 10.13
C LYS A 96 -0.63 5.01 9.40
N LEU A 97 -0.46 6.32 9.32
CA LEU A 97 -1.37 7.22 8.61
C LEU A 97 -1.39 6.94 7.10
N GLN A 98 -0.23 6.64 6.51
CA GLN A 98 -0.12 6.23 5.11
C GLN A 98 -0.87 4.91 4.85
N ASN A 99 -0.66 3.89 5.69
CA ASN A 99 -1.37 2.63 5.57
C ASN A 99 -2.90 2.81 5.70
N ASN A 100 -3.33 3.64 6.65
CA ASN A 100 -4.75 4.00 6.80
C ASN A 100 -5.28 4.69 5.53
N ARG A 101 -4.54 5.66 4.99
CA ARG A 101 -4.89 6.36 3.73
C ARG A 101 -5.06 5.37 2.59
N GLU A 102 -4.12 4.44 2.41
CA GLU A 102 -4.20 3.43 1.34
C GLU A 102 -5.42 2.51 1.53
N ASN A 103 -5.78 2.16 2.76
CA ASN A 103 -7.01 1.41 3.03
C ASN A 103 -8.27 2.21 2.68
N PHE A 104 -8.34 3.50 3.00
CA PHE A 104 -9.43 4.36 2.55
C PHE A 104 -9.50 4.50 1.02
N LEU A 105 -8.35 4.58 0.34
CA LEU A 105 -8.32 4.64 -1.12
C LEU A 105 -8.85 3.36 -1.78
N LYS A 106 -8.61 2.18 -1.18
CA LYS A 106 -9.21 0.92 -1.66
C LYS A 106 -10.73 0.96 -1.60
N ILE A 107 -11.30 1.53 -0.53
CA ILE A 107 -12.76 1.66 -0.36
C ILE A 107 -13.37 2.57 -1.44
N ARG A 108 -12.64 3.54 -2.00
CA ARG A 108 -13.14 4.38 -3.12
C ARG A 108 -13.52 3.57 -4.36
N ARG A 109 -13.01 2.34 -4.52
CA ARG A 109 -13.40 1.43 -5.61
C ARG A 109 -14.90 1.11 -5.58
N LEU A 110 -15.54 1.11 -4.40
CA LEU A 110 -16.99 0.93 -4.24
C LEU A 110 -17.81 1.87 -5.11
N LEU A 111 -17.27 3.02 -5.52
CA LEU A 111 -18.04 4.05 -6.23
C LEU A 111 -18.20 3.78 -7.72
N TRP A 112 -17.32 2.98 -8.32
CA TRP A 112 -17.22 2.90 -9.78
C TRP A 112 -16.95 1.50 -10.33
N THR A 113 -16.53 0.53 -9.51
CA THR A 113 -16.29 -0.84 -9.96
C THR A 113 -17.60 -1.63 -10.14
N LYS A 114 -17.53 -2.74 -10.89
CA LYS A 114 -18.58 -3.76 -11.06
C LYS A 114 -17.96 -5.16 -11.10
N GLY A 115 -18.76 -6.20 -10.90
CA GLY A 115 -18.32 -7.61 -10.87
C GLY A 115 -17.34 -7.91 -9.74
N THR A 116 -16.42 -8.85 -9.96
CA THR A 116 -15.45 -9.29 -8.95
C THR A 116 -14.62 -8.17 -8.31
N PRO A 117 -14.18 -7.10 -9.04
CA PRO A 117 -13.57 -5.93 -8.41
C PRO A 117 -14.46 -5.20 -7.40
N LEU A 118 -15.78 -5.17 -7.62
CA LEU A 118 -16.76 -4.60 -6.69
C LEU A 118 -16.98 -5.52 -5.49
N GLU A 119 -17.18 -6.81 -5.74
CA GLU A 119 -17.32 -7.82 -4.68
C GLU A 119 -16.15 -7.75 -3.69
N ASN A 120 -14.91 -7.70 -4.20
CA ASN A 120 -13.72 -7.56 -3.36
C ASN A 120 -13.67 -6.24 -2.60
N ALA A 121 -14.11 -5.13 -3.21
CA ALA A 121 -14.15 -3.84 -2.55
C ALA A 121 -15.18 -3.82 -1.40
N VAL A 122 -16.34 -4.46 -1.59
CA VAL A 122 -17.36 -4.62 -0.53
C VAL A 122 -16.81 -5.46 0.61
N ARG A 123 -16.17 -6.60 0.32
CA ARG A 123 -15.49 -7.41 1.34
C ARG A 123 -14.51 -6.59 2.16
N ASP A 124 -13.62 -5.86 1.49
CA ASP A 124 -12.60 -5.06 2.16
C ASP A 124 -13.21 -3.93 3.01
N ALA A 125 -14.31 -3.33 2.55
CA ALA A 125 -15.05 -2.33 3.32
C ALA A 125 -15.70 -2.93 4.58
N PHE A 126 -16.32 -4.11 4.49
CA PHE A 126 -16.88 -4.79 5.67
C PHE A 126 -15.80 -5.21 6.67
N LYS A 127 -14.65 -5.71 6.20
CA LYS A 127 -13.49 -5.98 7.07
C LYS A 127 -13.01 -4.72 7.77
N PHE A 128 -12.94 -3.60 7.04
CA PHE A 128 -12.55 -2.31 7.59
C PHE A 128 -13.54 -1.80 8.65
N LEU A 129 -14.84 -2.06 8.48
CA LEU A 129 -15.89 -1.73 9.45
C LEU A 129 -15.95 -2.67 10.67
N GLY A 130 -15.02 -3.63 10.77
CA GLY A 130 -14.94 -4.53 11.93
C GLY A 130 -15.67 -5.86 11.76
N PHE A 131 -15.94 -6.29 10.52
CA PHE A 131 -16.44 -7.62 10.19
C PHE A 131 -15.34 -8.46 9.52
N PRO A 132 -14.25 -8.85 10.23
CA PRO A 132 -13.16 -9.64 9.67
C PRO A 132 -13.59 -11.02 9.17
N GLU A 133 -14.70 -11.56 9.68
CA GLU A 133 -15.27 -12.87 9.38
C GLU A 133 -15.89 -13.01 7.99
N ILE A 134 -15.99 -11.93 7.19
CA ILE A 134 -16.53 -12.01 5.83
C ILE A 134 -15.66 -12.92 4.94
N CYS A 135 -16.25 -13.99 4.41
CA CYS A 135 -15.58 -15.05 3.66
C CYS A 135 -16.50 -15.66 2.59
N LYS A 136 -15.97 -16.54 1.73
CA LYS A 136 -16.82 -17.42 0.90
C LYS A 136 -17.00 -18.73 1.66
N MET A 137 -18.24 -19.19 1.82
CA MET A 137 -18.54 -20.49 2.45
C MET A 137 -18.81 -21.57 1.39
N ARG A 138 -19.35 -21.16 0.24
CA ARG A 138 -19.64 -22.03 -0.90
C ARG A 138 -18.70 -21.74 -2.08
N GLU A 139 -18.84 -22.52 -3.14
CA GLU A 139 -18.08 -22.34 -4.38
C GLU A 139 -18.29 -20.94 -4.99
N ALA A 140 -17.33 -20.47 -5.77
CA ALA A 140 -17.25 -19.08 -6.24
C ALA A 140 -18.48 -18.58 -7.03
N ASN A 141 -19.29 -19.49 -7.58
CA ASN A 141 -20.45 -19.18 -8.41
C ASN A 141 -21.79 -19.22 -7.66
N LEU A 142 -21.78 -19.54 -6.36
CA LEU A 142 -23.00 -19.72 -5.56
C LEU A 142 -23.30 -18.53 -4.65
N GLU A 143 -22.34 -17.67 -4.35
CA GLU A 143 -22.54 -16.47 -3.53
C GLU A 143 -21.33 -15.55 -3.69
N ASP A 144 -21.55 -14.25 -3.49
CA ASP A 144 -20.45 -13.30 -3.54
C ASP A 144 -19.61 -13.39 -2.27
N TRP A 145 -20.24 -13.17 -1.11
CA TRP A 145 -19.63 -13.26 0.22
C TRP A 145 -20.65 -13.62 1.30
N VAL A 146 -20.16 -14.09 2.44
CA VAL A 146 -20.95 -14.42 3.63
C VAL A 146 -20.26 -13.89 4.88
N ILE A 147 -21.03 -13.35 5.81
CA ILE A 147 -20.58 -13.03 7.17
C ILE A 147 -21.07 -14.12 8.12
N ASP A 148 -20.15 -14.72 8.88
CA ASP A 148 -20.44 -15.60 10.01
C ASP A 148 -20.68 -14.77 11.28
N PHE A 149 -21.94 -14.52 11.61
CA PHE A 149 -22.31 -13.71 12.76
C PHE A 149 -22.06 -14.44 14.08
N LYS A 150 -20.86 -14.28 14.63
CA LYS A 150 -20.49 -14.89 15.92
C LYS A 150 -21.18 -14.26 17.14
N ARG A 151 -21.59 -12.99 17.03
CA ARG A 151 -22.11 -12.19 18.15
C ARG A 151 -23.60 -11.89 18.05
N VAL A 152 -24.23 -12.10 16.90
CA VAL A 152 -25.66 -11.83 16.69
C VAL A 152 -26.45 -13.13 16.91
N LYS A 153 -27.33 -13.18 17.92
CA LYS A 153 -28.10 -14.41 18.21
C LYS A 153 -29.25 -14.67 17.23
N ARG A 154 -29.71 -13.63 16.53
CA ARG A 154 -30.86 -13.69 15.61
C ARG A 154 -30.52 -14.39 14.29
N TYR A 155 -29.28 -14.24 13.82
CA TYR A 155 -28.80 -14.77 12.55
C TYR A 155 -27.44 -15.43 12.76
N GLN A 156 -27.23 -16.58 12.14
CA GLN A 156 -25.93 -17.23 12.01
C GLN A 156 -25.15 -16.64 10.83
N TYR A 157 -25.82 -16.38 9.70
CA TYR A 157 -25.16 -15.91 8.49
C TYR A 157 -25.80 -14.65 7.90
N GLY A 158 -24.98 -13.81 7.29
CA GLY A 158 -25.39 -12.74 6.38
C GLY A 158 -24.85 -13.02 4.99
N VAL A 159 -25.71 -13.35 4.04
CA VAL A 159 -25.31 -13.71 2.67
C VAL A 159 -25.44 -12.50 1.76
N PHE A 160 -24.39 -12.21 1.00
CA PHE A 160 -24.28 -11.04 0.16
C PHE A 160 -24.59 -11.36 -1.29
N GLU A 161 -25.39 -10.49 -1.90
CA GLU A 161 -25.50 -10.36 -3.35
C GLU A 161 -25.10 -8.92 -3.70
N ILE A 162 -24.08 -8.78 -4.54
CA ILE A 162 -23.40 -7.52 -4.85
C ILE A 162 -23.53 -7.23 -6.34
N LYS A 163 -24.26 -6.16 -6.67
CA LYS A 163 -24.45 -5.76 -8.06
C LYS A 163 -23.89 -4.38 -8.34
N GLY A 164 -23.13 -4.27 -9.43
CA GLY A 164 -22.69 -3.00 -9.99
C GLY A 164 -23.32 -2.81 -11.36
N ALA A 165 -24.03 -1.71 -11.54
CA ALA A 165 -24.79 -1.44 -12.75
C ALA A 165 -24.51 -0.04 -13.31
N ASP A 166 -24.53 0.07 -14.64
CA ASP A 166 -24.43 1.37 -15.33
C ASP A 166 -25.76 2.14 -15.24
N GLN A 167 -26.86 1.43 -14.94
CA GLN A 167 -28.20 1.94 -14.71
C GLN A 167 -28.75 1.39 -13.38
N ARG A 168 -30.08 1.44 -13.19
CA ARG A 168 -30.76 0.83 -12.04
C ARG A 168 -30.64 -0.70 -12.08
N THR A 169 -30.59 -1.35 -10.92
CA THR A 169 -30.76 -2.80 -10.82
C THR A 169 -32.23 -3.18 -10.98
N SER A 170 -32.47 -4.46 -11.26
CA SER A 170 -33.80 -5.00 -11.51
C SER A 170 -34.28 -5.88 -10.35
N LEU A 171 -35.59 -6.09 -10.23
CA LEU A 171 -36.15 -7.02 -9.24
C LEU A 171 -35.62 -8.46 -9.40
N VAL A 172 -35.17 -8.84 -10.60
CA VAL A 172 -34.53 -10.14 -10.87
C VAL A 172 -33.25 -10.31 -10.04
N ASP A 173 -32.46 -9.23 -9.93
CA ASP A 173 -31.23 -9.23 -9.13
C ASP A 173 -31.52 -9.45 -7.63
N LEU A 174 -32.66 -8.93 -7.14
CA LEU A 174 -33.10 -9.14 -5.77
C LEU A 174 -33.56 -10.57 -5.51
N THR A 175 -34.21 -11.16 -6.50
CA THR A 175 -34.68 -12.55 -6.42
C THR A 175 -33.50 -13.52 -6.28
N GLN A 176 -32.37 -13.20 -6.91
CA GLN A 176 -31.14 -14.00 -6.78
C GLN A 176 -30.62 -14.05 -5.34
N CYS A 177 -30.63 -12.91 -4.62
CA CYS A 177 -30.21 -12.86 -3.21
C CYS A 177 -31.08 -13.78 -2.33
N ASN A 178 -32.40 -13.78 -2.56
CA ASN A 178 -33.32 -14.59 -1.77
C ASN A 178 -33.19 -16.08 -2.04
N LYS A 179 -32.83 -16.48 -3.26
CA LYS A 179 -32.52 -17.89 -3.55
C LYS A 179 -31.40 -18.42 -2.65
N TRP A 180 -30.36 -17.62 -2.41
CA TRP A 180 -29.30 -18.02 -1.48
C TRP A 180 -29.80 -18.13 -0.05
N VAL A 181 -30.63 -17.19 0.40
CA VAL A 181 -31.27 -17.24 1.71
C VAL A 181 -32.08 -18.53 1.86
N GLU A 182 -32.89 -18.89 0.88
CA GLU A 182 -33.68 -20.13 0.85
C GLU A 182 -32.80 -21.38 0.96
N ASP A 183 -31.71 -21.45 0.17
CA ASP A 183 -30.78 -22.57 0.21
C ASP A 183 -30.17 -22.78 1.61
N TYR A 184 -29.79 -21.70 2.30
CA TYR A 184 -29.30 -21.78 3.69
C TYR A 184 -30.41 -22.14 4.69
N MET A 185 -31.65 -21.69 4.46
CA MET A 185 -32.78 -22.06 5.31
C MET A 185 -33.14 -23.54 5.18
N LEU A 186 -33.03 -24.12 3.99
CA LEU A 186 -33.21 -25.57 3.76
C LEU A 186 -32.17 -26.39 4.54
N GLU A 187 -30.97 -25.83 4.77
CA GLU A 187 -29.95 -26.40 5.65
C GLU A 187 -30.18 -26.10 7.16
N ASN A 188 -31.37 -25.62 7.53
CA ASN A 188 -31.75 -25.21 8.88
C ASN A 188 -30.85 -24.10 9.48
N LYS A 189 -30.29 -23.21 8.65
CA LYS A 189 -29.50 -22.06 9.11
C LYS A 189 -30.37 -20.83 9.29
N LYS A 190 -30.04 -20.01 10.29
CA LYS A 190 -30.64 -18.67 10.47
C LYS A 190 -29.86 -17.67 9.63
N VAL A 191 -30.43 -17.20 8.52
CA VAL A 191 -29.71 -16.36 7.56
C VAL A 191 -30.45 -15.03 7.29
N LYS A 192 -29.69 -14.00 6.94
CA LYS A 192 -30.18 -12.69 6.47
C LYS A 192 -29.58 -12.42 5.09
N GLY A 193 -30.42 -12.11 4.10
CA GLY A 193 -29.94 -11.61 2.80
C GLY A 193 -29.50 -10.15 2.90
N ILE A 194 -28.35 -9.82 2.29
CA ILE A 194 -27.79 -8.48 2.25
C ILE A 194 -27.52 -8.14 0.77
N PHE A 195 -28.38 -7.29 0.20
CA PHE A 195 -28.24 -6.84 -1.16
C PHE A 195 -27.49 -5.51 -1.20
N VAL A 196 -26.33 -5.51 -1.85
CA VAL A 196 -25.45 -4.34 -1.96
C VAL A 196 -25.40 -3.90 -3.41
N THR A 197 -25.74 -2.64 -3.67
CA THR A 197 -25.84 -2.15 -5.05
C THR A 197 -25.02 -0.89 -5.32
N ASN A 198 -24.33 -0.88 -6.47
CA ASN A 198 -23.65 0.26 -7.08
C ASN A 198 -24.34 0.66 -8.39
N GLU A 199 -25.56 1.17 -8.29
CA GLU A 199 -26.31 1.65 -9.46
C GLU A 199 -25.75 2.94 -10.00
N TYR A 200 -25.95 3.19 -11.29
CA TYR A 200 -25.51 4.42 -11.95
C TYR A 200 -24.02 4.73 -11.76
N ARG A 201 -23.16 3.70 -11.69
CA ARG A 201 -21.76 3.81 -11.26
C ARG A 201 -20.89 4.80 -12.07
N LEU A 202 -21.31 5.11 -13.31
CA LEU A 202 -20.63 6.06 -14.19
C LEU A 202 -21.03 7.51 -13.93
N GLU A 203 -22.08 7.75 -13.13
CA GLU A 203 -22.55 9.07 -12.74
C GLU A 203 -21.86 9.55 -11.46
N ASN A 204 -21.78 10.85 -11.25
CA ASN A 204 -21.17 11.40 -10.02
C ASN A 204 -22.04 11.07 -8.78
N PRO A 205 -21.52 10.31 -7.80
CA PRO A 205 -22.30 9.89 -6.64
C PRO A 205 -22.74 11.04 -5.73
N THR A 206 -22.03 12.19 -5.71
CA THR A 206 -22.45 13.33 -4.89
C THR A 206 -23.59 14.12 -5.51
N LYS A 207 -23.76 14.08 -6.83
CA LYS A 207 -24.86 14.75 -7.54
C LYS A 207 -26.13 13.90 -7.57
N ASN A 208 -25.97 12.58 -7.70
CA ASN A 208 -27.08 11.65 -7.93
C ASN A 208 -27.32 10.71 -6.74
N ARG A 209 -27.05 11.18 -5.53
CA ARG A 209 -27.18 10.37 -4.30
C ARG A 209 -28.59 9.85 -4.10
N GLN A 210 -29.59 10.73 -4.16
CA GLN A 210 -31.00 10.34 -3.97
C GLN A 210 -31.42 9.27 -4.97
N LYS A 211 -31.03 9.44 -6.24
CA LYS A 211 -31.29 8.49 -7.32
C LYS A 211 -30.70 7.09 -7.05
N ARG A 212 -29.53 7.02 -6.40
CA ARG A 212 -28.83 5.77 -6.04
C ARG A 212 -29.32 5.14 -4.73
N GLU A 213 -30.00 5.90 -3.89
CA GLU A 213 -30.57 5.46 -2.60
C GLU A 213 -32.06 5.17 -2.69
N HIS A 214 -32.69 5.53 -3.81
CA HIS A 214 -34.10 5.34 -4.08
C HIS A 214 -34.37 3.90 -4.52
N PHE A 215 -35.27 3.24 -3.79
CA PHE A 215 -35.84 1.94 -4.15
C PHE A 215 -37.35 2.14 -4.33
N GLU A 216 -37.95 1.45 -5.30
CA GLU A 216 -39.39 1.49 -5.51
C GLU A 216 -40.10 0.77 -4.35
N GLU A 217 -41.36 1.13 -4.11
CA GLU A 217 -42.16 0.57 -3.01
C GLU A 217 -42.25 -0.96 -3.08
N ASN A 218 -42.42 -1.52 -4.28
CA ASN A 218 -42.45 -2.96 -4.49
C ASN A 218 -41.12 -3.66 -4.16
N GLU A 219 -39.97 -2.99 -4.35
CA GLU A 219 -38.65 -3.53 -3.99
C GLU A 219 -38.49 -3.55 -2.46
N ILE A 220 -38.95 -2.49 -1.79
CA ILE A 220 -38.95 -2.38 -0.33
C ILE A 220 -39.84 -3.44 0.29
N GLU A 221 -41.10 -3.54 -0.16
CA GLU A 221 -42.06 -4.55 0.27
C GLU A 221 -41.52 -5.96 0.08
N TYR A 222 -40.89 -6.23 -1.07
CA TYR A 222 -40.27 -7.51 -1.36
C TYR A 222 -39.16 -7.86 -0.36
N ALA A 223 -38.25 -6.92 -0.07
CA ALA A 223 -37.18 -7.18 0.90
C ALA A 223 -37.68 -7.29 2.34
N GLU A 224 -38.73 -6.56 2.72
CA GLU A 224 -39.33 -6.70 4.06
C GLU A 224 -39.95 -8.08 4.25
N LYS A 225 -40.72 -8.54 3.25
CA LYS A 225 -41.33 -9.88 3.24
C LYS A 225 -40.27 -10.97 3.34
N GLU A 226 -39.24 -10.89 2.51
CA GLU A 226 -38.18 -11.91 2.43
C GLU A 226 -37.07 -11.71 3.48
N ARG A 227 -37.23 -10.71 4.35
CA ARG A 227 -36.28 -10.33 5.40
C ARG A 227 -34.88 -10.14 4.83
N SER A 228 -34.74 -9.47 3.70
CA SER A 228 -33.47 -9.00 3.15
C SER A 228 -33.18 -7.56 3.62
N ALA A 229 -31.96 -7.08 3.44
CA ALA A 229 -31.56 -5.72 3.75
C ALA A 229 -30.92 -5.08 2.52
N PHE A 230 -31.32 -3.85 2.22
CA PHE A 230 -30.77 -3.05 1.13
C PHE A 230 -29.64 -2.16 1.62
N TYR A 231 -28.52 -2.18 0.88
CA TYR A 231 -27.38 -1.35 1.16
C TYR A 231 -26.86 -0.66 -0.12
N PRO A 232 -27.40 0.53 -0.47
CA PRO A 232 -26.84 1.33 -1.54
C PRO A 232 -25.44 1.81 -1.14
N LEU A 233 -24.46 1.68 -2.04
CA LEU A 233 -23.05 1.93 -1.69
C LEU A 233 -22.75 3.38 -1.33
N THR A 234 -23.59 4.33 -1.73
CA THR A 234 -23.47 5.73 -1.30
C THR A 234 -23.60 5.90 0.21
N LYS A 235 -24.22 4.96 0.93
CA LYS A 235 -24.26 4.98 2.41
C LYS A 235 -22.89 4.72 3.05
N PHE A 236 -21.94 4.11 2.34
CA PHE A 236 -20.55 4.02 2.82
C PHE A 236 -19.79 5.36 2.74
N LEU A 237 -20.34 6.36 2.04
CA LEU A 237 -19.72 7.70 1.90
C LEU A 237 -20.17 8.70 2.95
N THR A 238 -21.15 8.37 3.77
CA THR A 238 -21.57 9.23 4.88
C THR A 238 -20.68 9.00 6.11
N PRO A 239 -20.26 10.07 6.82
CA PRO A 239 -19.67 9.91 8.14
C PRO A 239 -20.65 9.18 9.06
N TRP A 240 -20.16 8.18 9.78
CA TRP A 240 -20.89 7.46 10.82
C TRP A 240 -20.81 8.21 12.15
#